data_AF-A0A2E7QZL8-F1
#
_entry.id   AF-A0A2E7QZL8-F1
#
_cell.length_a   1.000
_cell.length_b   1.000
_cell.length_c   1.000
_cell.angle_alpha   90.00
_cell.angle_beta   90.00
_cell.angle_gamma   90.00
#
_symmetry.space_group_name_H-M   'P 1'
#
loop_
_entity.id
_entity.type
_entity.pdbx_description
1 polymer ?
#
loop_
_entity_poly.entity_id
_entity_poly.type
_entity_poly.pdbx_seq_one_letter_code
_entity_poly.pdbx_strand_id
1 'polypeptide(L)'
;MTWLPLALVLSSGLAHAAWNLLLKRSHNQEVFAWLLLIAQVVLFAPLAVFLISIGGIQTQGWWFILGTSLIHVFYFLFLSRSYIHTDLSLAYPIARG
;
A
#
# COMPACT_ATOMS: atom_id res chain seq x y z
N MET A 1 26.97 13.80 2.37
CA MET A 1 25.54 13.52 2.62
C MET A 1 24.77 14.07 1.43
N THR A 2 24.17 13.22 0.60
CA THR A 2 23.42 13.68 -0.57
C THR A 2 22.02 14.12 -0.13
N TRP A 3 21.54 15.26 -0.63
CA TRP A 3 20.23 15.82 -0.28
C TRP A 3 19.05 15.00 -0.81
N LEU A 4 19.28 14.22 -1.88
CA LEU A 4 18.25 13.42 -2.55
C LEU A 4 17.65 12.31 -1.67
N PRO A 5 18.44 11.41 -1.04
CA PRO A 5 17.91 10.42 -0.10
C PRO A 5 17.09 11.06 1.02
N LEU A 6 17.55 12.18 1.58
CA LEU A 6 16.82 12.90 2.62
C LEU A 6 15.45 13.38 2.11
N ALA A 7 15.41 13.99 0.92
CA ALA A 7 14.16 14.44 0.31
C ALA A 7 13.19 13.29 0.03
N LEU A 8 13.70 12.14 -0.45
CA LEU A 8 12.89 10.94 -0.70
C LEU A 8 12.29 10.37 0.59
N VAL A 9 13.09 10.27 1.66
CA VAL A 9 12.62 9.75 2.96
C VAL A 9 11.56 10.67 3.56
N LEU A 10 11.76 11.98 3.56
CA LEU A 10 10.78 12.94 4.06
C LEU A 10 9.47 12.90 3.24
N SER A 11 9.58 12.86 1.91
CA SER A 11 8.42 12.79 1.03
C SER A 11 7.64 11.49 1.23
N SER A 12 8.35 10.37 1.40
CA SER A 12 7.75 9.07 1.73
C SER A 12 6.98 9.13 3.06
N GLY A 13 7.59 9.69 4.11
CA GLY A 13 6.93 9.85 5.41
C GLY A 13 5.66 10.72 5.34
N LEU A 14 5.72 11.83 4.61
CA LEU A 14 4.57 12.71 4.40
C LEU A 14 3.45 12.03 3.60
N ALA A 15 3.80 11.38 2.49
CA ALA A 15 2.85 10.62 1.69
C ALA A 15 2.19 9.52 2.54
N HIS A 16 2.99 8.85 3.37
CA HIS A 16 2.52 7.80 4.27
C HIS A 16 1.52 8.31 5.30
N ALA A 17 1.85 9.40 5.99
CA ALA A 17 0.94 10.03 6.94
C ALA A 17 -0.35 10.51 6.25
N ALA A 18 -0.23 11.09 5.05
CA ALA A 18 -1.35 11.61 4.29
C ALA A 18 -2.36 10.51 3.90
N TRP A 19 -1.91 9.39 3.31
CA TRP A 19 -2.86 8.36 2.89
C TRP A 19 -3.53 7.66 4.09
N ASN A 20 -2.84 7.49 5.22
CA ASN A 20 -3.44 6.93 6.44
C ASN A 20 -4.50 7.87 7.04
N LEU A 21 -4.24 9.18 7.03
CA LEU A 21 -5.22 10.18 7.46
C LEU A 21 -6.45 10.19 6.53
N LEU A 22 -6.23 10.13 5.21
CA LEU A 22 -7.31 10.07 4.23
C LEU A 22 -8.15 8.80 4.38
N LEU A 23 -7.50 7.65 4.57
CA LEU A 23 -8.17 6.37 4.85
C LEU A 23 -9.04 6.51 6.10
N LYS A 24 -8.49 7.00 7.22
CA LYS A 24 -9.25 7.16 8.47
C LYS A 24 -10.45 8.11 8.34
N ARG A 25 -10.31 9.18 7.55
CA ARG A 25 -11.37 10.19 7.31
C ARG A 25 -12.38 9.82 6.23
N SER A 26 -12.13 8.74 5.50
CA SER A 26 -13.03 8.31 4.43
C SER A 26 -14.39 7.89 4.98
N HIS A 27 -15.44 8.05 4.16
CA HIS A 27 -16.80 7.64 4.54
C HIS A 27 -16.91 6.12 4.71
N ASN A 28 -16.18 5.37 3.88
CA ASN A 28 -16.04 3.92 4.00
C ASN A 28 -14.57 3.54 3.74
N GLN A 29 -13.90 3.10 4.81
CA GLN A 29 -12.48 2.80 4.86
C GLN A 29 -12.13 1.60 3.99
N GLU A 30 -12.96 0.56 3.98
CA GLU A 30 -12.72 -0.63 3.16
C GLU A 30 -12.83 -0.28 1.67
N VAL A 31 -13.85 0.49 1.28
CA VAL A 31 -14.02 0.96 -0.12
C VAL A 31 -12.88 1.90 -0.54
N PHE A 32 -12.46 2.82 0.34
CA PHE A 32 -11.32 3.69 0.06
C PHE A 32 -10.04 2.89 -0.17
N ALA A 33 -9.74 1.92 0.69
CA ALA A 33 -8.58 1.04 0.53
C ALA A 33 -8.64 0.25 -0.79
N TRP A 34 -9.81 -0.28 -1.14
CA TRP A 34 -10.03 -0.96 -2.42
C TRP A 34 -9.78 -0.08 -3.63
N LEU A 35 -10.33 1.14 -3.65
CA LEU A 35 -10.13 2.10 -4.74
C LEU A 35 -8.66 2.52 -4.83
N LEU A 36 -7.98 2.70 -3.70
CA LEU A 36 -6.55 3.01 -3.66
C LEU A 36 -5.71 1.88 -4.28
N LEU A 37 -6.05 0.61 -4.00
CA LEU A 37 -5.40 -0.55 -4.62
C LEU A 37 -5.65 -0.62 -6.13
N ILE A 38 -6.89 -0.37 -6.57
CA ILE A 38 -7.22 -0.31 -8.01
C ILE A 38 -6.43 0.81 -8.70
N ALA A 39 -6.34 1.99 -8.09
CA ALA A 39 -5.56 3.10 -8.62
C ALA A 39 -4.07 2.74 -8.77
N GLN A 40 -3.50 2.02 -7.78
CA GLN A 40 -2.13 1.51 -7.89
C GLN A 40 -1.97 0.53 -9.06
N VAL A 41 -2.91 -0.41 -9.23
CA VAL A 41 -2.88 -1.35 -10.36
C VAL A 41 -2.95 -0.59 -11.68
N VAL A 42 -3.87 0.35 -11.85
CA VAL A 42 -4.00 1.14 -13.09
C VAL A 42 -2.73 1.93 -13.39
N LEU A 43 -2.13 2.55 -12.37
CA LEU A 43 -0.93 3.36 -12.51
C LEU A 43 0.30 2.52 -12.88
N PHE A 44 0.46 1.34 -12.26
CA PHE A 44 1.65 0.52 -12.41
C PHE A 44 1.51 -0.65 -13.41
N ALA A 45 0.30 -0.97 -13.88
CA ALA A 45 0.08 -2.04 -14.85
C ALA A 45 0.89 -1.88 -16.15
N PRO A 46 0.99 -0.68 -16.79
CA PRO A 46 1.78 -0.53 -18.00
C PRO A 46 3.26 -0.85 -17.77
N LEU A 47 3.81 -0.40 -16.64
CA LEU A 47 5.20 -0.69 -16.25
C LEU A 47 5.37 -2.19 -15.96
N ALA A 48 4.43 -2.81 -15.25
CA ALA A 48 4.47 -4.24 -14.96
C ALA A 48 4.44 -5.08 -16.24
N VAL A 49 3.55 -4.77 -17.19
CA VAL A 49 3.47 -5.42 -18.50
C VAL A 49 4.78 -5.25 -19.27
N PHE A 50 5.34 -4.03 -19.29
CA PHE A 50 6.62 -3.76 -19.95
C PHE A 50 7.76 -4.61 -19.34
N LEU A 51 7.90 -4.64 -18.02
CA LEU A 51 8.94 -5.42 -17.32
C LEU A 51 8.78 -6.93 -17.54
N ILE A 52 7.54 -7.43 -17.52
CA ILE A 52 7.25 -8.83 -17.80
C ILE A 52 7.60 -9.17 -19.25
N SER A 53 7.37 -8.26 -20.20
CA SER A 53 7.66 -8.51 -21.62
C SER A 53 9.16 -8.62 -21.94
N ILE A 54 10.02 -7.90 -21.20
CA ILE A 54 11.48 -7.89 -21.46
C ILE A 54 12.25 -8.93 -20.65
N GLY A 55 11.78 -9.30 -19.46
CA GLY A 55 12.51 -10.18 -18.53
C GLY A 55 11.76 -11.43 -18.09
N GLY A 56 10.46 -11.52 -18.38
CA GLY A 56 9.59 -12.57 -17.87
C GLY A 56 9.50 -12.60 -16.34
N ILE A 57 8.68 -13.51 -15.82
CA ILE A 57 8.69 -13.90 -14.41
C ILE A 57 8.90 -15.41 -14.38
N GLN A 58 9.89 -15.87 -13.61
CA GLN A 58 10.10 -17.31 -13.39
C GLN A 58 8.83 -17.94 -12.80
N THR A 59 8.54 -19.19 -13.13
CA THR A 59 7.31 -19.88 -12.69
C THR A 59 7.13 -19.83 -11.17
N GLN A 60 8.23 -19.95 -10.40
CA GLN A 60 8.22 -19.84 -8.94
C GLN A 60 7.86 -18.43 -8.46
N GLY A 61 8.25 -17.39 -9.20
CA GLY A 61 7.95 -15.99 -8.89
C GLY A 61 6.45 -15.70 -8.82
N TRP A 62 5.65 -16.36 -9.65
CA TRP A 62 4.18 -16.22 -9.61
C TRP A 62 3.58 -16.71 -8.29
N TRP A 63 4.13 -17.77 -7.68
CA TRP A 63 3.68 -18.23 -6.36
C TRP A 63 3.96 -17.20 -5.27
N PHE A 64 5.12 -16.53 -5.32
CA PHE A 64 5.43 -15.45 -4.40
C PHE A 64 4.53 -14.23 -4.62
N ILE A 65 4.27 -13.85 -5.86
CA ILE A 65 3.33 -12.76 -6.19
C ILE A 65 1.95 -13.07 -5.62
N LEU A 66 1.43 -14.28 -5.84
CA LEU A 66 0.12 -14.69 -5.32
C LEU A 66 0.09 -14.70 -3.79
N GLY A 67 1.10 -15.30 -3.15
CA GLY A 67 1.21 -15.37 -1.70
C GLY A 67 1.29 -13.98 -1.05
N THR A 68 2.16 -13.12 -1.55
CA THR A 68 2.28 -11.73 -1.09
C THR A 68 1.00 -10.94 -1.33
N SER A 69 0.33 -11.13 -2.47
CA SER A 69 -0.94 -10.47 -2.78
C SER A 69 -2.05 -10.86 -1.79
N LEU A 70 -2.17 -12.16 -1.46
CA LEU A 70 -3.13 -12.64 -0.46
C LEU A 70 -2.86 -12.03 0.92
N ILE A 71 -1.61 -12.02 1.36
CA ILE A 71 -1.21 -11.40 2.63
C ILE A 71 -1.58 -9.91 2.64
N HIS A 72 -1.36 -9.19 1.53
CA HIS A 72 -1.70 -7.78 1.43
C HIS A 72 -3.21 -7.53 1.44
N VAL A 73 -4.02 -8.41 0.84
CA VAL A 73 -5.48 -8.30 0.94
C VAL A 73 -5.92 -8.35 2.40
N PHE A 74 -5.48 -9.35 3.17
CA PHE A 74 -5.80 -9.43 4.60
C PHE A 74 -5.26 -8.24 5.38
N TYR A 75 -4.05 -7.79 5.08
CA TYR A 75 -3.46 -6.60 5.69
C TYR A 75 -4.33 -5.36 5.51
N PHE A 76 -4.73 -5.03 4.28
CA PHE A 76 -5.54 -3.83 4.01
C PHE A 76 -6.96 -3.95 4.57
N LEU A 77 -7.54 -5.17 4.61
CA LEU A 77 -8.81 -5.41 5.27
C LEU A 77 -8.74 -5.15 6.78
N PHE A 78 -7.76 -5.74 7.47
CA PHE A 78 -7.59 -5.55 8.91
C PHE A 78 -7.20 -4.11 9.27
N LEU A 79 -6.38 -3.46 8.44
CA LEU A 79 -6.05 -2.05 8.59
C LEU A 79 -7.28 -1.15 8.46
N SER A 80 -8.11 -1.39 7.45
CA SER A 80 -9.34 -0.60 7.26
C SER A 80 -10.29 -0.76 8.45
N ARG A 81 -10.45 -1.99 8.95
CA ARG A 81 -11.27 -2.28 10.12
C ARG A 81 -10.72 -1.69 11.42
N SER A 82 -9.41 -1.72 11.64
CA SER A 82 -8.82 -1.06 12.82
C SER A 82 -9.08 0.44 12.80
N TYR A 83 -9.04 1.08 11.62
CA TYR A 83 -9.38 2.49 11.46
C TYR A 83 -10.88 2.80 11.55
N ILE A 84 -11.76 1.80 11.41
CA ILE A 84 -13.19 1.97 11.74
C ILE A 84 -13.37 2.02 13.26
N HIS A 85 -12.76 1.10 14.00
CA HIS A 85 -13.07 0.88 15.41
C HIS A 85 -12.16 1.62 16.41
N THR A 86 -11.06 2.23 15.95
CA THR A 86 -10.04 2.78 16.85
C THR A 86 -9.47 4.08 16.32
N ASP A 87 -9.08 4.99 17.22
CA ASP A 87 -8.44 6.25 16.86
C ASP A 87 -7.11 6.03 16.15
N LEU A 88 -6.77 6.95 15.24
CA LEU A 88 -5.54 6.87 14.46
C LEU A 88 -4.31 6.84 15.37
N SER A 89 -4.31 7.60 16.46
CA SER A 89 -3.21 7.66 17.43
C SER A 89 -2.97 6.36 18.19
N LEU A 90 -3.94 5.44 18.23
CA LEU A 90 -3.81 4.12 18.86
C LEU A 90 -3.59 3.02 17.80
N ALA A 91 -4.40 3.01 16.74
CA ALA A 91 -4.31 2.01 15.69
C ALA A 91 -3.01 2.10 14.89
N TYR A 92 -2.49 3.31 14.65
CA TYR A 92 -1.29 3.52 13.85
C TYR A 92 -0.01 3.00 14.53
N PRO A 93 0.27 3.29 15.83
CA PRO A 93 1.41 2.67 16.51
C PRO A 93 1.32 1.16 16.61
N ILE A 94 0.14 0.57 16.85
CA ILE A 94 0.00 -0.89 16.92
C ILE A 94 0.26 -1.55 15.57
N ALA A 95 -0.19 -0.93 14.47
CA ALA A 95 0.03 -1.45 13.13
C ALA A 95 1.47 -1.24 12.60
N ARG A 96 2.28 -0.43 13.28
CA ARG A 96 3.62 0.00 12.82
C ARG A 96 4.75 -0.27 13.82
N GLY A 97 4.42 -0.63 15.06
CA GLY A 97 5.34 -0.94 16.16
C GLY A 97 5.61 -2.42 16.32
#